data_AF-A0A3M1TSV8-F1
#
_entry.id   AF-A0A3M1TSV8-F1
#
_cell.length_a   1.000
_cell.length_b   1.000
_cell.length_c   1.000
_cell.angle_alpha   90.00
_cell.angle_beta   90.00
_cell.angle_gamma   90.00
#
_symmetry.space_group_name_H-M   'P 1'
#
loop_
_entity.id
_entity.type
_entity.pdbx_description
1 polymer ?
#
loop_
_entity_poly.entity_id
_entity_poly.type
_entity_poly.pdbx_seq_one_letter_code
_entity_poly.pdbx_strand_id
1 'polypeptide(L)'
;PRLRPVLPPKQVPKVRRWTGLAVADLDGDRATEVAALAEVAGRLFVLDGQGKVRAEEELLRNSHWVGLAAGRLYEGEPPVLVAARNRRRSVVVWAFDGQALSYRAGIGLPEDGPPLLAVATGDLDRDGVDEIAVASTQRIEIFRARAGSRHLKRMVAWPLPEPVDDGAVGAAYLDVVQGTLLWRSPAGRLYQRPYAGTPGWLPVMDEGPPVSWAVRDGPDLWMMRRRDPVLLHRSL
;
A
#
# COMPACT_ATOMS: atom_id res chain seq x y z
N PRO A 1 -9.82 -22.13 41.18
CA PRO A 1 -9.89 -21.05 40.16
C PRO A 1 -10.70 -21.51 38.93
N ARG A 2 -11.89 -20.94 38.70
CA ARG A 2 -12.64 -21.20 37.46
C ARG A 2 -11.96 -20.44 36.32
N LEU A 3 -11.44 -21.16 35.34
CA LEU A 3 -10.92 -20.57 34.11
C LEU A 3 -12.05 -19.80 33.42
N ARG A 4 -11.87 -18.50 33.20
CA ARG A 4 -12.80 -17.73 32.37
C ARG A 4 -12.73 -18.27 30.94
N PRO A 5 -13.87 -18.45 30.25
CA PRO A 5 -13.85 -18.82 28.83
C PRO A 5 -13.10 -17.73 28.07
N VAL A 6 -12.04 -18.11 27.36
CA VAL A 6 -11.42 -17.24 26.37
C VAL A 6 -12.43 -17.10 25.25
N LEU A 7 -13.00 -15.90 25.09
CA LEU A 7 -13.86 -15.60 23.94
C LEU A 7 -13.06 -15.90 22.67
N PRO A 8 -13.66 -16.56 21.66
CA PRO A 8 -12.98 -16.80 20.41
C PRO A 8 -12.48 -15.46 19.84
N PRO A 9 -11.29 -15.42 19.23
CA PRO A 9 -10.80 -14.20 18.59
C PRO A 9 -11.88 -13.66 17.66
N LYS A 10 -12.15 -12.35 17.74
CA LYS A 10 -13.16 -11.68 16.90
C LYS A 10 -12.77 -11.93 15.45
N GLN A 11 -13.42 -12.90 14.81
CA GLN A 11 -13.12 -13.27 13.44
C GLN A 11 -13.40 -12.08 12.54
N VAL A 12 -12.47 -11.82 11.62
CA VAL A 12 -12.68 -10.83 10.57
C VAL A 12 -13.93 -11.26 9.78
N PRO A 13 -14.87 -10.34 9.49
CA PRO A 13 -16.08 -10.69 8.75
C PRO A 13 -15.72 -11.35 7.42
N LYS A 14 -16.46 -12.41 7.03
CA LYS A 14 -16.38 -12.95 5.67
C LYS A 14 -16.87 -11.89 4.68
N VAL A 15 -15.93 -11.12 4.13
CA VAL A 15 -16.18 -10.13 3.08
C VAL A 15 -15.83 -10.70 1.71
N ARG A 16 -16.57 -10.29 0.69
CA ARG A 16 -16.52 -10.91 -0.65
C ARG A 16 -15.33 -10.47 -1.52
N ARG A 17 -14.54 -9.47 -1.10
CA ARG A 17 -13.38 -8.99 -1.84
C ARG A 17 -12.44 -8.15 -0.99
N TRP A 18 -11.24 -8.65 -0.74
CA TRP A 18 -10.12 -7.89 -0.19
C TRP A 18 -9.33 -7.26 -1.34
N THR A 19 -8.98 -5.98 -1.23
CA THR A 19 -8.27 -5.25 -2.29
C THR A 19 -6.96 -4.64 -1.84
N GLY A 20 -6.67 -4.62 -0.54
CA GLY A 20 -5.42 -4.09 -0.02
C GLY A 20 -5.05 -4.70 1.33
N LEU A 21 -3.75 -4.87 1.53
CA LEU A 21 -3.15 -5.24 2.80
C LEU A 21 -1.94 -4.33 3.01
N ALA A 22 -1.77 -3.85 4.23
CA ALA A 22 -0.58 -3.10 4.64
C ALA A 22 -0.13 -3.59 6.02
N VAL A 23 1.16 -3.50 6.29
CA VAL A 23 1.76 -3.99 7.53
C VAL A 23 2.72 -2.92 8.03
N ALA A 24 2.53 -2.43 9.25
CA ALA A 24 3.36 -1.41 9.88
C ALA A 24 3.07 -1.33 11.39
N ASP A 25 3.98 -0.73 12.15
CA ASP A 25 3.71 -0.23 13.51
C ASP A 25 2.88 1.04 13.41
N LEU A 26 1.55 0.90 13.36
CA LEU A 26 0.64 1.98 12.99
C LEU A 26 0.33 2.93 14.14
N ASP A 27 0.53 2.51 15.39
CA ASP A 27 0.32 3.34 16.59
C ASP A 27 1.61 3.74 17.31
N GLY A 28 2.77 3.24 16.86
CA GLY A 28 4.09 3.60 17.39
C GLY A 28 4.48 2.83 18.65
N ASP A 29 3.76 1.76 19.00
CA ASP A 29 4.04 0.94 20.18
C ASP A 29 5.14 -0.13 19.95
N ARG A 30 5.72 -0.16 18.74
CA ARG A 30 6.74 -1.12 18.25
C ARG A 30 6.22 -2.53 18.05
N ALA A 31 4.93 -2.79 18.23
CA ALA A 31 4.29 -3.96 17.68
C ALA A 31 3.84 -3.66 16.24
N THR A 32 3.69 -4.70 15.44
CA THR A 32 3.25 -4.56 14.05
C THR A 32 1.76 -4.87 13.94
N GLU A 33 1.02 -3.95 13.33
CA GLU A 33 -0.35 -4.15 12.91
C GLU A 33 -0.44 -4.64 11.47
N VAL A 34 -1.54 -5.32 11.16
CA VAL A 34 -1.97 -5.60 9.79
C VAL A 34 -3.22 -4.78 9.51
N ALA A 35 -3.20 -3.97 8.46
CA ALA A 35 -4.38 -3.30 7.95
C ALA A 35 -4.92 -4.01 6.72
N ALA A 36 -6.25 -4.14 6.61
CA ALA A 36 -6.90 -4.86 5.53
C ALA A 36 -8.10 -4.09 4.98
N LEU A 37 -8.16 -3.95 3.66
CA LEU A 37 -9.19 -3.19 2.95
C LEU A 37 -10.15 -4.11 2.20
N ALA A 38 -11.43 -4.02 2.54
CA ALA A 38 -12.52 -4.80 1.96
C ALA A 38 -13.40 -3.92 1.06
N GLU A 39 -13.26 -4.05 -0.26
CA GLU A 39 -13.88 -3.15 -1.24
C GLU A 39 -15.41 -3.18 -1.22
N VAL A 40 -16.00 -4.38 -1.38
CA VAL A 40 -17.46 -4.53 -1.52
C VAL A 40 -18.16 -4.15 -0.22
N ALA A 41 -17.56 -4.49 0.91
CA ALA A 41 -18.07 -4.13 2.22
C ALA A 41 -17.86 -2.65 2.56
N GLY A 42 -16.92 -1.97 1.88
CA GLY A 42 -16.49 -0.63 2.23
C GLY A 42 -15.96 -0.61 3.66
N ARG A 43 -14.99 -1.45 4.00
CA ARG A 43 -14.45 -1.51 5.36
C ARG A 43 -12.93 -1.55 5.36
N LEU A 44 -12.33 -0.79 6.28
CA LEU A 44 -10.92 -0.85 6.61
C LEU A 44 -10.78 -1.43 8.01
N PHE A 45 -9.97 -2.46 8.16
CA PHE A 45 -9.69 -3.09 9.44
C PHE A 45 -8.24 -2.87 9.83
N VAL A 46 -7.97 -2.71 11.11
CA VAL A 46 -6.64 -2.83 11.71
C VAL A 46 -6.67 -4.00 12.68
N LEU A 47 -5.70 -4.90 12.54
CA LEU A 47 -5.55 -6.12 13.33
C LEU A 47 -4.21 -6.11 14.04
N ASP A 48 -4.15 -6.68 15.24
CA ASP A 48 -2.87 -6.94 15.92
C ASP A 48 -2.11 -8.12 15.26
N GLY A 49 -0.88 -8.37 15.72
CA GLY A 49 -0.03 -9.48 15.26
C GLY A 49 -0.64 -10.88 15.49
N GLN A 50 -1.72 -10.98 16.26
CA GLN A 50 -2.47 -12.21 16.51
C GLN A 50 -3.75 -12.30 15.66
N GLY A 51 -3.99 -11.33 14.77
CA GLY A 51 -5.14 -11.27 13.87
C GLY A 51 -6.45 -10.86 14.55
N LYS A 52 -6.40 -10.26 15.75
CA LYS A 52 -7.57 -9.70 16.41
C LYS A 52 -7.77 -8.26 15.93
N VAL A 53 -9.01 -7.96 15.55
CA VAL A 53 -9.40 -6.59 15.13
C VAL A 53 -9.23 -5.61 16.31
N ARG A 54 -8.35 -4.62 16.15
CA ARG A 54 -8.17 -3.47 17.05
C ARG A 54 -9.10 -2.31 16.68
N ALA A 55 -9.21 -2.01 15.38
CA ALA A 55 -10.08 -0.94 14.87
C ALA A 55 -10.75 -1.33 13.55
N GLU A 56 -11.85 -0.65 13.26
CA GLU A 56 -12.62 -0.80 12.03
C GLU A 56 -13.20 0.56 11.63
N GLU A 57 -13.12 0.90 10.34
CA GLU A 57 -13.70 2.10 9.76
C GLU A 57 -14.64 1.74 8.61
N GLU A 58 -15.84 2.34 8.60
CA GLU A 58 -16.77 2.21 7.46
C GLU A 58 -16.41 3.24 6.38
N LEU A 59 -16.14 2.72 5.20
CA LEU A 59 -15.80 3.46 4.01
C LEU A 59 -16.97 3.46 3.02
N LEU A 60 -16.82 4.25 1.95
CA LEU A 60 -17.76 4.18 0.83
C LEU A 60 -17.73 2.78 0.19
N ARG A 61 -18.91 2.17 0.12
CA ARG A 61 -19.13 0.87 -0.50
C ARG A 61 -19.07 0.97 -2.02
N ASN A 62 -18.64 -0.11 -2.67
CA ASN A 62 -18.50 -0.19 -4.13
C ASN A 62 -17.69 0.99 -4.68
N SER A 63 -16.61 1.35 -3.98
CA SER A 63 -15.78 2.50 -4.35
C SER A 63 -14.67 2.16 -5.33
N HIS A 64 -14.51 0.88 -5.69
CA HIS A 64 -13.40 0.42 -6.55
C HIS A 64 -12.05 0.85 -5.96
N TRP A 65 -11.83 0.44 -4.71
CA TRP A 65 -10.56 0.65 -4.00
C TRP A 65 -9.46 -0.15 -4.68
N VAL A 66 -8.35 0.51 -5.02
CA VAL A 66 -7.29 -0.10 -5.85
C VAL A 66 -6.13 -0.65 -5.04
N GLY A 67 -6.00 -0.23 -3.78
CA GLY A 67 -4.95 -0.71 -2.89
C GLY A 67 -4.95 0.00 -1.55
N LEU A 68 -4.09 -0.49 -0.67
CA LEU A 68 -3.80 0.04 0.65
C LEU A 68 -2.28 -0.01 0.84
N ALA A 69 -1.69 1.07 1.34
CA ALA A 69 -0.28 1.16 1.69
C ALA A 69 -0.13 1.75 3.10
N ALA A 70 1.01 1.52 3.75
CA ALA A 70 1.37 2.15 5.01
C ALA A 70 2.71 2.88 4.85
N GLY A 71 2.80 4.12 5.34
CA GLY A 71 4.02 4.92 5.21
C GLY A 71 4.11 6.06 6.22
N ARG A 72 5.34 6.49 6.54
CA ARG A 72 5.65 7.60 7.45
C ARG A 72 5.52 8.94 6.73
N LEU A 73 4.28 9.38 6.50
CA LEU A 73 4.00 10.62 5.76
C LEU A 73 4.22 11.91 6.55
N TYR A 74 4.53 11.81 7.85
CA TYR A 74 4.73 12.94 8.75
C TYR A 74 5.94 12.70 9.63
N GLU A 75 6.83 13.68 9.70
CA GLU A 75 8.08 13.61 10.47
C GLU A 75 7.79 13.34 11.95
N GLY A 76 8.46 12.32 12.51
CA GLY A 76 8.33 11.96 13.93
C GLY A 76 7.01 11.29 14.32
N GLU A 77 6.07 11.05 13.38
CA GLU A 77 4.82 10.34 13.65
C GLU A 77 4.90 8.85 13.23
N PRO A 78 4.04 7.99 13.82
CA PRO A 78 3.84 6.64 13.31
C PRO A 78 3.38 6.61 11.83
N PRO A 79 3.67 5.53 11.11
CA PRO A 79 3.09 5.24 9.81
C PRO A 79 1.56 5.43 9.76
N VAL A 80 1.08 5.96 8.65
CA VAL A 80 -0.34 6.14 8.35
C VAL A 80 -0.76 5.24 7.18
N LEU A 81 -2.06 4.94 7.11
CA LEU A 81 -2.66 4.16 6.05
C LEU A 81 -3.08 5.05 4.88
N VAL A 82 -2.75 4.65 3.67
CA VAL A 82 -3.11 5.35 2.44
C VAL A 82 -3.90 4.42 1.54
N ALA A 83 -5.08 4.85 1.08
CA ALA A 83 -5.85 4.12 0.10
C ALA A 83 -6.28 5.03 -1.06
N ALA A 84 -6.38 4.43 -2.24
CA ALA A 84 -6.87 5.10 -3.45
C ALA A 84 -8.10 4.38 -4.00
N ARG A 85 -9.01 5.15 -4.61
CA ARG A 85 -10.26 4.62 -5.18
C ARG A 85 -10.64 5.29 -6.49
N ASN A 86 -11.36 4.55 -7.34
CA ASN A 86 -11.84 5.05 -8.62
C ASN A 86 -13.19 5.78 -8.51
N ARG A 87 -14.10 5.37 -7.61
CA ARG A 87 -15.36 6.09 -7.41
C ARG A 87 -15.10 7.41 -6.68
N ARG A 88 -15.47 8.54 -7.29
CA ARG A 88 -15.07 9.89 -6.84
C ARG A 88 -13.56 9.95 -6.64
N ARG A 89 -12.83 9.71 -7.74
CA ARG A 89 -11.38 9.43 -7.79
C ARG A 89 -10.65 10.20 -6.70
N SER A 90 -10.05 9.50 -5.73
CA SER A 90 -9.42 10.15 -4.59
C SER A 90 -8.36 9.30 -3.92
N VAL A 91 -7.43 9.97 -3.25
CA VAL A 91 -6.48 9.38 -2.31
C VAL A 91 -6.87 9.84 -0.91
N VAL A 92 -6.87 8.92 0.05
CA VAL A 92 -7.29 9.18 1.43
C VAL A 92 -6.28 8.58 2.40
N VAL A 93 -6.03 9.31 3.49
CA VAL A 93 -5.04 8.97 4.52
C VAL A 93 -5.74 8.85 5.88
N TRP A 94 -5.45 7.78 6.60
CA TRP A 94 -5.90 7.54 7.98
C TRP A 94 -4.73 7.30 8.93
N ALA A 95 -4.81 7.85 10.13
CA ALA A 95 -3.94 7.45 11.24
C ALA A 95 -4.68 6.48 12.17
N PHE A 96 -3.91 5.63 12.83
CA PHE A 96 -4.39 4.76 13.92
C PHE A 96 -3.68 5.17 15.21
N ASP A 97 -4.42 5.27 16.31
CA ASP A 97 -3.89 5.69 17.62
C ASP A 97 -3.82 4.55 18.65
N GLY A 98 -3.95 3.29 18.17
CA GLY A 98 -4.05 2.10 19.00
C GLY A 98 -5.49 1.70 19.33
N GLN A 99 -6.46 2.60 19.12
CA GLN A 99 -7.88 2.34 19.41
C GLN A 99 -8.80 2.61 18.23
N ALA A 100 -8.57 3.69 17.48
CA ALA A 100 -9.45 4.13 16.42
C ALA A 100 -8.68 4.63 15.19
N LEU A 101 -9.32 4.49 14.04
CA LEU A 101 -8.88 5.11 12.80
C LEU A 101 -9.42 6.56 12.75
N SER A 102 -8.58 7.49 12.29
CA SER A 102 -8.96 8.89 12.11
C SER A 102 -8.55 9.39 10.74
N TYR A 103 -9.45 10.07 10.04
CA TYR A 103 -9.13 10.73 8.77
C TYR A 103 -8.08 11.82 9.01
N ARG A 104 -6.96 11.76 8.28
CA ARG A 104 -5.87 12.73 8.37
C ARG A 104 -5.87 13.70 7.20
N ALA A 105 -5.89 13.16 5.99
CA ALA A 105 -5.77 13.97 4.78
C ALA A 105 -6.37 13.26 3.56
N GLY A 106 -6.52 14.01 2.48
CA GLY A 106 -6.92 13.45 1.20
C GLY A 106 -6.82 14.46 0.06
N ILE A 107 -7.04 13.94 -1.15
CA ILE A 107 -7.15 14.74 -2.35
C ILE A 107 -8.15 14.09 -3.32
N GLY A 108 -9.00 14.94 -3.91
CA GLY A 108 -9.81 14.56 -5.07
C GLY A 108 -8.97 14.66 -6.35
N LEU A 109 -9.05 13.65 -7.19
CA LEU A 109 -8.45 13.63 -8.52
C LEU A 109 -9.54 14.00 -9.55
N PRO A 110 -9.17 14.51 -10.74
CA PRO A 110 -10.15 14.86 -11.78
C PRO A 110 -11.09 13.70 -12.09
N GLU A 111 -12.41 13.90 -12.10
CA GLU A 111 -13.34 12.75 -12.24
C GLU A 111 -13.21 12.03 -13.59
N ASP A 112 -12.77 12.73 -14.62
CA ASP A 112 -12.58 12.29 -16.01
C ASP A 112 -11.19 11.70 -16.31
N GLY A 113 -10.32 11.57 -15.30
CA GLY A 113 -8.97 11.03 -15.51
C GLY A 113 -8.91 9.49 -15.57
N PRO A 114 -7.73 8.94 -15.93
CA PRO A 114 -7.55 7.50 -16.19
C PRO A 114 -7.82 6.63 -14.95
N PRO A 115 -8.31 5.38 -15.12
CA PRO A 115 -8.49 4.45 -14.02
C PRO A 115 -7.22 4.30 -13.18
N LEU A 116 -7.36 4.37 -11.85
CA LEU A 116 -6.31 4.07 -10.90
C LEU A 116 -6.07 2.57 -10.86
N LEU A 117 -4.81 2.18 -10.68
CA LEU A 117 -4.34 0.80 -10.71
C LEU A 117 -3.70 0.36 -9.40
N ALA A 118 -2.93 1.24 -8.76
CA ALA A 118 -2.20 0.91 -7.53
C ALA A 118 -1.86 2.16 -6.72
N VAL A 119 -1.54 1.96 -5.45
CA VAL A 119 -0.99 2.96 -4.54
C VAL A 119 0.17 2.36 -3.75
N ALA A 120 1.22 3.15 -3.53
CA ALA A 120 2.37 2.80 -2.72
C ALA A 120 2.84 4.03 -1.93
N THR A 121 3.63 3.79 -0.90
CA THR A 121 4.29 4.83 -0.10
C THR A 121 5.77 4.51 0.05
N GLY A 122 6.59 5.55 0.19
CA GLY A 122 8.00 5.41 0.53
C GLY A 122 8.77 6.71 0.31
N ASP A 123 9.90 6.83 1.00
CA ASP A 123 10.79 7.98 0.95
C ASP A 123 11.47 8.08 -0.43
N LEU A 124 10.89 8.88 -1.32
CA LEU A 124 11.34 8.99 -2.70
C LEU A 124 12.51 9.96 -2.83
N ASP A 125 12.50 11.05 -2.08
CA ASP A 125 13.54 12.09 -2.13
C ASP A 125 14.59 12.00 -1.02
N ARG A 126 14.49 10.99 -0.15
CA ARG A 126 15.44 10.67 0.93
C ARG A 126 15.49 11.74 2.02
N ASP A 127 14.36 12.39 2.29
CA ASP A 127 14.23 13.37 3.36
C ASP A 127 13.71 12.77 4.69
N GLY A 128 13.49 11.46 4.73
CA GLY A 128 13.00 10.73 5.90
C GLY A 128 11.47 10.79 6.05
N VAL A 129 10.75 11.40 5.11
CA VAL A 129 9.30 11.41 5.04
C VAL A 129 8.85 10.72 3.77
N ASP A 130 7.91 9.79 3.90
CA ASP A 130 7.40 9.04 2.75
C ASP A 130 6.53 9.91 1.83
N GLU A 131 6.70 9.69 0.53
CA GLU A 131 5.76 10.14 -0.49
C GLU A 131 4.63 9.14 -0.69
N ILE A 132 3.55 9.58 -1.35
CA ILE A 132 2.51 8.71 -1.89
C ILE A 132 2.67 8.64 -3.40
N ALA A 133 2.80 7.43 -3.95
CA ALA A 133 2.75 7.18 -5.38
C ALA A 133 1.42 6.52 -5.76
N VAL A 134 0.74 7.06 -6.78
CA VAL A 134 -0.52 6.51 -7.31
C VAL A 134 -0.36 6.25 -8.79
N ALA A 135 -0.47 4.98 -9.19
CA ALA A 135 -0.48 4.58 -10.59
C ALA A 135 -1.90 4.61 -11.16
N SER A 136 -1.99 5.06 -12.40
CA SER A 136 -3.17 4.97 -13.27
C SER A 136 -2.78 4.27 -14.58
N THR A 137 -3.75 4.01 -15.46
CA THR A 137 -3.47 3.39 -16.77
C THR A 137 -2.53 4.21 -17.67
N GLN A 138 -2.32 5.50 -17.38
CA GLN A 138 -1.50 6.38 -18.21
C GLN A 138 -0.27 6.96 -17.51
N ARG A 139 -0.32 7.10 -16.18
CA ARG A 139 0.71 7.83 -15.43
C ARG A 139 0.80 7.42 -13.96
N ILE A 140 1.91 7.77 -13.34
CA ILE A 140 2.10 7.75 -11.89
C ILE A 140 2.10 9.20 -11.38
N GLU A 141 1.23 9.50 -10.42
CA GLU A 141 1.19 10.79 -9.72
C GLU A 141 1.81 10.63 -8.33
N ILE A 142 2.69 11.55 -7.95
CA ILE A 142 3.36 11.59 -6.65
C ILE A 142 2.77 12.72 -5.81
N PHE A 143 2.45 12.42 -4.56
CA PHE A 143 1.89 13.36 -3.61
C PHE A 143 2.73 13.39 -2.33
N ARG A 144 2.80 14.56 -1.72
CA ARG A 144 3.42 14.76 -0.41
C ARG A 144 2.36 15.25 0.59
N ALA A 145 2.33 14.64 1.77
CA ALA A 145 1.56 15.15 2.89
C ALA A 145 2.29 16.33 3.54
N ARG A 146 1.56 17.17 4.26
CA ARG A 146 2.17 18.28 5.03
C ARG A 146 1.60 18.28 6.43
N ALA A 147 2.47 18.41 7.43
CA ALA A 147 2.05 18.56 8.81
C ALA A 147 1.03 19.72 8.94
N GLY A 148 -0.04 19.48 9.70
CA GLY A 148 -1.15 20.44 9.88
C GLY A 148 -2.08 20.64 8.67
N SER A 149 -1.82 20.02 7.51
CA SER A 149 -2.67 20.10 6.33
C SER A 149 -3.55 18.85 6.19
N ARG A 150 -4.85 19.06 5.95
CA ARG A 150 -5.78 18.00 5.52
C ARG A 150 -5.75 17.74 4.01
N HIS A 151 -4.92 18.46 3.28
CA HIS A 151 -4.75 18.35 1.83
C HIS A 151 -3.37 17.80 1.47
N LEU A 152 -3.36 16.86 0.53
CA LEU A 152 -2.13 16.39 -0.10
C LEU A 152 -1.70 17.36 -1.20
N LYS A 153 -0.39 17.54 -1.39
CA LYS A 153 0.16 18.33 -2.48
C LYS A 153 0.66 17.39 -3.58
N ARG A 154 0.13 17.53 -4.81
CA ARG A 154 0.71 16.86 -5.97
C ARG A 154 2.08 17.46 -6.28
N MET A 155 3.10 16.61 -6.30
CA MET A 155 4.49 16.98 -6.54
C MET A 155 4.85 16.85 -8.02
N VAL A 156 4.56 15.68 -8.60
CA VAL A 156 4.89 15.38 -10.01
C VAL A 156 3.93 14.35 -10.58
N ALA A 157 3.85 14.29 -11.90
CA ALA A 157 3.14 13.26 -12.64
C ALA A 157 4.03 12.76 -13.79
N TRP A 158 4.25 11.45 -13.87
CA TRP A 158 5.08 10.82 -14.88
C TRP A 158 4.27 9.89 -15.76
N PRO A 159 4.36 10.00 -17.10
CA PRO A 159 3.73 9.01 -17.97
C PRO A 159 4.30 7.62 -17.67
N LEU A 160 3.46 6.59 -17.83
CA LEU A 160 3.92 5.21 -17.78
C LEU A 160 4.82 4.90 -18.98
N PRO A 161 5.80 3.98 -18.84
CA PRO A 161 6.64 3.55 -19.94
C PRO A 161 5.84 2.79 -21.01
N GLU A 162 4.78 2.14 -20.58
CA GLU A 162 3.83 1.41 -21.41
C GLU A 162 2.43 1.76 -20.87
N PRO A 163 1.68 2.64 -21.55
CA PRO A 163 0.28 2.87 -21.22
C PRO A 163 -0.47 1.55 -21.21
N VAL A 164 -1.34 1.40 -20.22
CA VAL A 164 -2.17 0.22 -20.05
C VAL A 164 -3.49 0.50 -20.76
N ASP A 165 -3.91 -0.36 -21.68
CA ASP A 165 -5.25 -0.27 -22.24
C ASP A 165 -6.29 -0.39 -21.12
N ASP A 166 -7.34 0.42 -21.15
CA ASP A 166 -8.36 0.44 -20.09
C ASP A 166 -9.08 -0.93 -19.92
N GLY A 167 -8.94 -1.85 -20.88
CA GLY A 167 -9.43 -3.23 -20.83
C GLY A 167 -8.40 -4.29 -20.40
N ALA A 168 -7.14 -3.93 -20.17
CA ALA A 168 -6.09 -4.87 -19.80
C ALA A 168 -6.31 -5.39 -18.37
N VAL A 169 -6.77 -6.63 -18.27
CA VAL A 169 -7.01 -7.32 -17.00
C VAL A 169 -5.71 -7.96 -16.53
N GLY A 170 -4.93 -7.25 -15.73
CA GLY A 170 -3.75 -7.79 -15.06
C GLY A 170 -3.41 -6.99 -13.81
N ALA A 171 -2.82 -7.65 -12.81
CA ALA A 171 -2.40 -6.99 -11.59
C ALA A 171 -1.17 -6.12 -11.90
N ALA A 172 -1.40 -4.83 -12.09
CA ALA A 172 -0.36 -3.83 -11.99
C ALA A 172 0.19 -3.81 -10.56
N TYR A 173 1.49 -3.55 -10.42
CA TYR A 173 2.13 -3.46 -9.13
C TYR A 173 3.02 -2.22 -9.07
N LEU A 174 2.98 -1.54 -7.94
CA LEU A 174 3.71 -0.31 -7.67
C LEU A 174 4.40 -0.45 -6.31
N ASP A 175 5.66 -0.06 -6.24
CA ASP A 175 6.40 0.02 -4.99
C ASP A 175 7.46 1.12 -5.01
N VAL A 176 7.95 1.47 -3.83
CA VAL A 176 9.04 2.43 -3.61
C VAL A 176 10.16 1.74 -2.84
N VAL A 177 11.35 1.66 -3.44
CA VAL A 177 12.53 1.07 -2.81
C VAL A 177 13.70 2.03 -2.90
N GLN A 178 14.17 2.53 -1.76
CA GLN A 178 15.39 3.35 -1.64
C GLN A 178 15.42 4.57 -2.59
N GLY A 179 14.31 5.30 -2.72
CA GLY A 179 14.19 6.45 -3.63
C GLY A 179 13.91 6.08 -5.09
N THR A 180 13.57 4.82 -5.37
CA THR A 180 13.27 4.31 -6.72
C THR A 180 11.84 3.79 -6.78
N LEU A 181 11.08 4.23 -7.77
CA LEU A 181 9.79 3.62 -8.09
C LEU A 181 9.98 2.36 -8.91
N LEU A 182 9.29 1.31 -8.50
CA LEU A 182 9.16 0.07 -9.24
C LEU A 182 7.74 -0.03 -9.79
N TRP A 183 7.63 -0.27 -11.10
CA TRP A 183 6.36 -0.44 -11.79
C TRP A 183 6.37 -1.77 -12.53
N ARG A 184 5.43 -2.66 -12.21
CA ARG A 184 5.16 -3.84 -13.01
C ARG A 184 3.89 -3.63 -13.83
N SER A 185 4.02 -3.67 -15.16
CA SER A 185 2.87 -3.57 -16.05
C SER A 185 1.99 -4.83 -15.97
N PRO A 186 0.72 -4.75 -16.38
CA PRO A 186 -0.15 -5.92 -16.50
C PRO A 186 0.40 -7.01 -17.43
N ALA A 187 1.22 -6.63 -18.42
CA ALA A 187 1.94 -7.56 -19.29
C ALA A 187 3.12 -8.27 -18.59
N GLY A 188 3.40 -7.94 -17.33
CA GLY A 188 4.40 -8.58 -16.49
C GLY A 188 5.79 -7.95 -16.56
N ARG A 189 6.00 -6.91 -17.39
CA ARG A 189 7.28 -6.20 -17.51
C ARG A 189 7.54 -5.33 -16.29
N LEU A 190 8.78 -5.32 -15.81
CA LEU A 190 9.21 -4.52 -14.66
C LEU A 190 10.04 -3.33 -15.15
N TYR A 191 9.68 -2.15 -14.63
CA TYR A 191 10.35 -0.89 -14.88
C TYR A 191 10.76 -0.26 -13.56
N GLN A 192 11.86 0.48 -13.58
CA GLN A 192 12.31 1.28 -12.46
C GLN A 192 12.49 2.74 -12.88
N ARG A 193 12.27 3.65 -11.94
CA ARG A 193 12.50 5.08 -12.12
C ARG A 193 13.04 5.69 -10.83
N PRO A 194 14.32 6.08 -10.78
CA PRO A 194 14.84 6.89 -9.69
C PRO A 194 14.05 8.20 -9.58
N TYR A 195 13.73 8.63 -8.36
CA TYR A 195 13.05 9.91 -8.15
C TYR A 195 13.94 11.09 -8.56
N ALA A 196 15.21 11.03 -8.16
CA ALA A 196 16.25 11.99 -8.52
C ALA A 196 17.19 11.43 -9.60
N GLY A 197 17.62 12.27 -10.54
CA GLY A 197 18.63 11.92 -11.54
C GLY A 197 18.07 11.73 -12.95
N THR A 198 17.94 10.48 -13.40
CA THR A 198 17.78 10.13 -14.82
C THR A 198 16.35 10.39 -15.34
N PRO A 199 16.20 11.08 -16.49
CA PRO A 199 14.89 11.27 -17.08
C PRO A 199 14.37 9.95 -17.68
N GLY A 200 13.37 9.37 -17.04
CA GLY A 200 12.55 8.32 -17.63
C GLY A 200 12.57 7.00 -16.89
N TRP A 201 11.83 6.05 -17.46
CA TRP A 201 11.73 4.68 -16.97
C TRP A 201 12.80 3.82 -17.61
N LEU A 202 13.44 2.98 -16.81
CA LEU A 202 14.41 1.99 -17.25
C LEU A 202 13.78 0.60 -17.13
N PRO A 203 13.83 -0.26 -18.16
CA PRO A 203 13.45 -1.64 -18.00
C PRO A 203 14.41 -2.31 -16.99
N VAL A 204 13.86 -3.09 -16.07
CA VAL A 204 14.67 -4.01 -15.26
C VAL A 204 14.90 -5.23 -16.11
N MET A 205 16.07 -5.32 -16.75
CA MET A 205 16.42 -6.44 -17.63
C MET A 205 16.41 -7.75 -16.83
N ASP A 206 15.62 -8.73 -17.27
CA ASP A 206 15.62 -10.11 -16.80
C ASP A 206 16.96 -10.77 -17.21
N GLU A 207 18.03 -10.55 -16.45
CA GLU A 207 19.22 -11.41 -16.51
C GLU A 207 19.18 -12.45 -15.37
N GLY A 208 18.08 -13.20 -15.28
CA GLY A 208 17.95 -14.33 -14.36
C GLY A 208 16.51 -14.72 -14.03
N PRO A 209 16.27 -15.93 -13.48
CA PRO A 209 14.95 -16.32 -12.97
C PRO A 209 14.44 -15.26 -11.99
N PRO A 210 13.11 -15.05 -11.89
CA PRO A 210 12.52 -13.91 -11.21
C PRO A 210 13.07 -13.80 -9.79
N VAL A 211 14.00 -12.86 -9.59
CA VAL A 211 14.53 -12.54 -8.28
C VAL A 211 13.40 -11.81 -7.59
N SER A 212 12.73 -12.53 -6.70
CA SER A 212 11.90 -11.93 -5.70
C SER A 212 12.75 -11.02 -4.84
N TRP A 213 12.62 -9.74 -5.07
CA TRP A 213 13.10 -8.76 -4.14
C TRP A 213 12.12 -8.77 -2.95
N ALA A 214 12.63 -9.14 -1.78
CA ALA A 214 12.02 -8.77 -0.52
C ALA A 214 12.71 -7.50 -0.07
N VAL A 215 11.94 -6.48 0.26
CA VAL A 215 12.48 -5.27 0.89
C VAL A 215 12.90 -5.68 2.29
N ARG A 216 14.21 -5.61 2.56
CA ARG A 216 14.77 -5.73 3.90
C ARG A 216 14.78 -4.34 4.51
N ASP A 217 13.89 -4.11 5.47
CA ASP A 217 14.04 -3.04 6.45
C ASP A 217 13.96 -3.66 7.84
N GLY A 218 15.11 -3.85 8.49
CA GLY A 218 15.20 -4.48 9.82
C GLY A 218 15.22 -6.02 9.83
N PRO A 219 15.34 -6.64 11.03
CA PRO A 219 15.61 -8.07 11.18
C PRO A 219 14.43 -9.01 10.91
N ASP A 220 13.19 -8.52 10.84
CA ASP A 220 12.02 -9.40 10.77
C ASP A 220 10.96 -8.87 9.78
N LEU A 221 10.83 -9.58 8.64
CA LEU A 221 9.57 -10.03 8.02
C LEU A 221 9.74 -10.18 6.49
N TRP A 222 9.50 -11.39 5.98
CA TRP A 222 9.41 -11.69 4.55
C TRP A 222 7.95 -11.96 4.20
N MET A 223 7.41 -11.31 3.18
CA MET A 223 6.24 -11.86 2.48
C MET A 223 6.52 -11.97 0.99
N MET A 224 6.61 -13.22 0.57
CA MET A 224 6.66 -13.62 -0.82
C MET A 224 5.83 -14.88 -0.95
N ARG A 225 5.02 -14.99 -2.01
CA ARG A 225 4.34 -16.24 -2.35
C ARG A 225 4.67 -16.63 -3.78
N ARG A 226 5.31 -17.78 -3.95
CA ARG A 226 5.16 -18.59 -5.16
C ARG A 226 4.93 -20.07 -4.80
N ARG A 227 4.15 -20.73 -5.66
CA ARG A 227 3.80 -22.15 -5.63
C ARG A 227 5.05 -22.99 -5.87
N ASP A 228 5.50 -23.71 -4.84
CA ASP A 228 5.65 -25.17 -4.80
C ASP A 228 6.53 -25.54 -3.59
N PRO A 229 6.12 -26.51 -2.74
CA PRO A 229 6.85 -26.85 -1.52
C PRO A 229 8.00 -27.79 -1.86
N VAL A 230 9.24 -27.30 -1.78
CA VAL A 230 10.39 -28.18 -1.51
C VAL A 230 10.80 -27.97 -0.06
N LEU A 231 10.34 -28.88 0.78
CA LEU A 231 10.88 -29.12 2.11
C LEU A 231 12.37 -29.41 1.99
N LEU A 232 13.20 -28.54 2.56
CA LEU A 232 14.56 -28.90 2.94
C LEU A 232 14.77 -28.62 4.43
N HIS A 233 14.76 -29.74 5.15
CA HIS A 233 15.14 -29.88 6.55
C HIS A 233 16.67 -29.71 6.68
N ARG A 234 17.12 -28.99 7.71
CA ARG A 234 18.41 -29.21 8.40
C ARG A 234 18.32 -28.47 9.74
N SER A 235 18.10 -29.15 10.87
CA SER A 235 19.03 -29.99 11.64
C SER A 235 20.17 -29.19 12.27
N LEU A 236 19.94 -28.87 13.55
CA LEU A 236 20.82 -28.36 14.64
C LEU A 236 21.62 -27.07 14.38
#